data_AF-A0AAV5ESY0-F1
#
_entry.id   AF-A0AAV5ESY0-F1
#
_cell.length_a   1.000
_cell.length_b   1.000
_cell.length_c   1.000
_cell.angle_alpha   90.00
_cell.angle_beta   90.00
_cell.angle_gamma   90.00
#
_symmetry.space_group_name_H-M   'P 1'
#
loop_
_entity.id
_entity.type
_entity.pdbx_description
1 polymer ?
#
loop_
_entity_poly.entity_id
_entity_poly.type
_entity_poly.pdbx_seq_one_letter_code
_entity_poly.pdbx_strand_id
1 'polypeptide(L)'
;MKRARAACSSSPMDGEPDRLSALPDCLLHTIMSFMKARQVVQTCVLSTRWKHLWRSVRCLNLDLGEFKDDEDSDSQNSTYDYEDWEHFEDFAVNLMIRHNIALLESFRLQARRVHSKDSTTFKEFRNLRNLTLDKCDLSDDFETLVLFLLNSPNLEKLTLRCCKFSNDSKKKKGTPKPKKTSSSQCHSLDVQCVNLKLTEIIYKDDDVRQLVELLLRISGNLPRNHLKLRKMD
;
A
#
# COMPACT_ATOMS: atom_id res chain seq x y z
N MET A 1 34.25 -56.63 -12.15
CA MET A 1 33.89 -55.61 -13.15
C MET A 1 34.06 -54.23 -12.53
N LYS A 2 35.10 -53.47 -12.95
CA LYS A 2 35.36 -52.09 -12.51
C LYS A 2 34.64 -51.14 -13.49
N ARG A 3 33.70 -50.31 -13.00
CA ARG A 3 33.11 -49.22 -13.80
C ARG A 3 33.92 -47.95 -13.57
N ALA A 4 34.65 -47.51 -14.59
CA ALA A 4 35.30 -46.21 -14.63
C ALA A 4 34.22 -45.13 -14.78
N ARG A 5 34.24 -44.11 -13.91
CA ARG A 5 33.51 -42.86 -14.13
C ARG A 5 34.34 -42.00 -15.08
N ALA A 6 33.78 -41.68 -16.24
CA ALA A 6 34.33 -40.64 -17.11
C ALA A 6 34.11 -39.28 -16.44
N ALA A 7 35.21 -38.58 -16.15
CA ALA A 7 35.16 -37.18 -15.75
C ALA A 7 35.01 -36.33 -17.02
N CYS A 8 33.83 -35.74 -17.22
CA CYS A 8 33.72 -34.59 -18.12
C CYS A 8 34.47 -33.43 -17.46
N SER A 9 35.60 -33.04 -18.04
CA SER A 9 36.29 -31.80 -17.71
C SER A 9 35.46 -30.63 -18.22
N SER A 10 34.52 -30.14 -17.40
CA SER A 10 33.99 -28.79 -17.58
C SER A 10 35.06 -27.81 -17.12
N SER A 11 35.68 -27.10 -18.05
CA SER A 11 36.44 -25.88 -17.77
C SER A 11 35.60 -24.96 -16.87
N PRO A 12 36.19 -24.28 -15.87
CA PRO A 12 35.49 -23.20 -15.20
C PRO A 12 35.29 -22.10 -16.25
N MET A 13 34.07 -21.98 -16.79
CA MET A 13 33.66 -20.74 -17.42
C MET A 13 33.77 -19.69 -16.33
N ASP A 14 34.76 -18.84 -16.48
CA ASP A 14 35.02 -17.68 -15.63
C ASP A 14 33.68 -16.97 -15.45
N GLY A 15 33.17 -16.99 -14.21
CA GLY A 15 31.82 -16.54 -13.91
C GLY A 15 31.73 -15.07 -14.25
N GLU A 16 30.99 -14.74 -15.33
CA GLU A 16 30.73 -13.35 -15.71
C GLU A 16 30.27 -12.62 -14.45
N PRO A 17 31.00 -11.58 -13.99
CA PRO A 17 30.76 -10.98 -12.70
C PRO A 17 29.31 -10.52 -12.68
N ASP A 18 28.56 -10.93 -11.64
CA ASP A 18 27.15 -10.59 -11.49
C ASP A 18 26.99 -9.06 -11.62
N ARG A 19 26.51 -8.64 -12.79
CA ARG A 19 26.47 -7.24 -13.19
C ARG A 19 25.52 -6.43 -12.32
N LEU A 20 24.52 -7.09 -11.71
CA LEU A 20 23.64 -6.48 -10.73
C LEU A 20 24.37 -6.25 -9.40
N SER A 21 25.23 -7.18 -8.98
CA SER A 21 26.09 -7.00 -7.81
C SER A 21 27.19 -5.95 -8.00
N ALA A 22 27.55 -5.61 -9.23
CA ALA A 22 28.54 -4.56 -9.53
C ALA A 22 27.96 -3.13 -9.40
N LEU A 23 26.64 -2.98 -9.34
CA LEU A 23 26.00 -1.65 -9.25
C LEU A 23 26.25 -1.00 -7.87
N PRO A 24 26.41 0.33 -7.82
CA PRO A 24 26.37 1.10 -6.57
C PRO A 24 25.00 0.98 -5.86
N ASP A 25 25.00 1.06 -4.53
CA ASP A 25 23.78 0.93 -3.71
C ASP A 25 22.70 1.95 -4.09
N CYS A 26 23.09 3.17 -4.47
CA CYS A 26 22.15 4.21 -4.89
C CYS A 26 21.34 3.81 -6.14
N LEU A 27 21.96 3.12 -7.10
CA LEU A 27 21.27 2.62 -8.29
C LEU A 27 20.38 1.44 -7.95
N LEU A 28 20.82 0.55 -7.06
CA LEU A 28 19.99 -0.57 -6.58
C LEU A 28 18.75 -0.07 -5.84
N HIS A 29 18.88 0.93 -4.97
CA HIS A 29 17.74 1.59 -4.32
C HIS A 29 16.80 2.22 -5.35
N THR A 30 17.36 2.85 -6.39
CA THR A 30 16.58 3.45 -7.47
C THR A 30 15.77 2.39 -8.21
N ILE A 31 16.40 1.26 -8.60
CA ILE A 31 15.71 0.14 -9.25
C ILE A 31 14.58 -0.40 -8.36
N MET A 32 14.89 -0.71 -7.09
CA MET A 32 13.88 -1.21 -6.12
C MET A 32 12.73 -0.23 -5.91
N SER A 33 12.98 1.09 -5.98
CA SER A 33 11.93 2.11 -5.79
C SER A 33 10.85 2.10 -6.88
N PHE A 34 11.13 1.47 -8.04
CA PHE A 34 10.15 1.29 -9.11
C PHE A 34 9.32 0.01 -8.99
N MET A 35 9.67 -0.88 -8.05
CA MET A 35 9.07 -2.20 -7.89
C MET A 35 8.01 -2.20 -6.78
N LYS A 36 7.09 -3.16 -6.84
CA LYS A 36 6.20 -3.44 -5.70
C LYS A 36 6.98 -4.16 -4.60
N ALA A 37 6.55 -4.01 -3.35
CA ALA A 37 7.28 -4.52 -2.20
C ALA A 37 7.47 -6.04 -2.25
N ARG A 38 6.48 -6.80 -2.72
CA ARG A 38 6.60 -8.25 -2.90
C ARG A 38 7.69 -8.60 -3.92
N GLN A 39 7.72 -7.90 -5.04
CA GLN A 39 8.75 -8.06 -6.08
C GLN A 39 10.15 -7.70 -5.57
N VAL A 40 10.30 -6.64 -4.77
CA VAL A 40 11.58 -6.28 -4.15
C VAL A 40 12.08 -7.41 -3.26
N VAL A 41 11.21 -7.97 -2.42
CA VAL A 41 11.57 -9.09 -1.54
C VAL A 41 11.91 -10.35 -2.36
N GLN A 42 11.15 -10.66 -3.40
CA GLN A 42 11.41 -11.81 -4.28
C GLN A 42 12.75 -11.70 -5.02
N THR A 43 13.09 -10.51 -5.51
CA THR A 43 14.35 -10.26 -6.22
C THR A 43 15.59 -10.24 -5.33
N CYS A 44 15.43 -10.31 -4.00
CA CYS A 44 16.56 -10.43 -3.08
C CYS A 44 17.37 -11.73 -3.25
N VAL A 45 16.84 -12.74 -3.94
CA VAL A 45 17.58 -13.97 -4.27
C VAL A 45 18.64 -13.75 -5.35
N LEU A 46 18.52 -12.67 -6.14
CA LEU A 46 19.45 -12.37 -7.24
C LEU A 46 20.80 -11.87 -6.74
N SER A 47 20.85 -11.27 -5.55
CA SER A 47 22.10 -10.79 -4.95
C SER A 47 21.95 -10.64 -3.44
N THR A 48 22.96 -11.10 -2.70
CA THR A 48 22.99 -10.96 -1.23
C THR A 48 22.91 -9.50 -0.79
N ARG A 49 23.45 -8.55 -1.58
CA ARG A 49 23.34 -7.11 -1.30
C ARG A 49 21.88 -6.64 -1.28
N TRP A 50 21.04 -7.15 -2.19
CA TRP A 50 19.65 -6.72 -2.30
C TRP A 50 18.86 -7.04 -1.02
N LYS A 51 19.17 -8.19 -0.39
CA LYS A 51 18.61 -8.59 0.91
C LYS A 51 18.83 -7.54 2.00
N HIS A 52 19.90 -6.74 1.93
CA HIS A 52 20.17 -5.70 2.93
C HIS A 52 19.58 -4.35 2.55
N LEU A 53 19.64 -4.01 1.25
CA LEU A 53 19.22 -2.71 0.74
C LEU A 53 17.71 -2.50 0.75
N TRP A 54 16.92 -3.55 0.52
CA TRP A 54 15.47 -3.41 0.50
C TRP A 54 14.89 -2.83 1.80
N ARG A 55 15.54 -3.12 2.94
CA ARG A 55 15.13 -2.60 4.27
C ARG A 55 15.31 -1.10 4.42
N SER A 56 16.05 -0.45 3.53
CA SER A 56 16.35 0.98 3.53
C SER A 56 15.82 1.71 2.30
N VAL A 57 14.94 1.08 1.54
CA VAL A 57 14.31 1.71 0.38
C VAL A 57 13.39 2.83 0.87
N ARG A 58 13.45 3.97 0.19
CA ARG A 58 12.69 5.18 0.58
C ARG A 58 11.25 5.17 0.06
N CYS A 59 10.95 4.25 -0.86
CA CYS A 59 9.65 4.10 -1.52
C CYS A 59 9.13 2.67 -1.37
N LEU A 60 8.00 2.48 -0.68
CA LEU A 60 7.33 1.18 -0.61
C LEU A 60 5.99 1.24 -1.34
N ASN A 61 5.71 0.21 -2.13
CA ASN A 61 4.46 0.04 -2.87
C ASN A 61 3.87 -1.33 -2.54
N LEU A 62 2.87 -1.37 -1.66
CA LEU A 62 2.14 -2.56 -1.27
C LEU A 62 0.89 -2.71 -2.13
N ASP A 63 0.74 -3.84 -2.80
CA ASP A 63 -0.40 -4.10 -3.69
C ASP A 63 -1.00 -5.48 -3.41
N LEU A 64 -2.20 -5.49 -2.85
CA LEU A 64 -3.01 -6.69 -2.61
C LEU A 64 -3.23 -7.50 -3.90
N GLY A 65 -3.25 -6.85 -5.06
CA GLY A 65 -3.38 -7.51 -6.35
C GLY A 65 -2.23 -8.49 -6.67
N GLU A 66 -1.10 -8.43 -5.98
CA GLU A 66 0.00 -9.40 -6.12
C GLU A 66 -0.25 -10.74 -5.42
N PHE A 67 -1.32 -10.83 -4.62
CA PHE A 67 -1.67 -12.00 -3.82
C PHE A 67 -2.89 -12.74 -4.37
N LYS A 68 -3.45 -12.25 -5.46
CA LYS A 68 -4.54 -12.93 -6.16
C LYS A 68 -3.96 -14.07 -6.97
N ASP A 69 -4.48 -15.26 -6.77
CA ASP A 69 -4.22 -16.36 -7.68
C ASP A 69 -4.87 -16.08 -9.03
N ASP A 70 -4.18 -16.42 -10.13
CA ASP A 70 -4.65 -16.19 -11.50
C ASP A 70 -5.84 -17.09 -11.91
N GLU A 71 -6.40 -17.86 -10.97
CA GLU A 71 -7.47 -18.84 -11.24
C GLU A 71 -8.89 -18.27 -11.03
N ASP A 72 -9.65 -18.39 -12.13
CA ASP A 72 -11.10 -18.27 -12.30
C ASP A 72 -11.77 -16.89 -12.47
N SER A 73 -11.97 -16.58 -13.75
CA SER A 73 -12.71 -15.43 -14.28
C SER A 73 -14.25 -15.49 -14.13
N ASP A 74 -14.87 -16.53 -13.56
CA ASP A 74 -16.34 -16.68 -13.61
C ASP A 74 -17.07 -17.00 -12.29
N SER A 75 -16.38 -17.01 -11.15
CA SER A 75 -16.98 -17.33 -9.85
C SER A 75 -17.51 -16.08 -9.13
N GLN A 76 -18.81 -15.81 -9.22
CA GLN A 76 -19.52 -14.85 -8.34
C GLN A 76 -19.69 -15.40 -6.90
N ASN A 77 -18.64 -15.96 -6.28
CA ASN A 77 -18.72 -16.44 -4.90
C ASN A 77 -17.75 -15.69 -3.97
N SER A 78 -18.31 -14.97 -3.00
CA SER A 78 -17.66 -14.00 -2.12
C SER A 78 -16.84 -14.61 -0.97
N THR A 79 -16.35 -15.85 -1.12
CA THR A 79 -15.61 -16.57 -0.07
C THR A 79 -14.09 -16.37 -0.19
N TYR A 80 -13.57 -16.16 -1.41
CA TYR A 80 -12.13 -16.11 -1.69
C TYR A 80 -11.46 -14.76 -1.39
N ASP A 81 -12.20 -13.69 -1.09
CA ASP A 81 -11.63 -12.35 -0.78
C ASP A 81 -10.89 -12.31 0.57
N TYR A 82 -11.04 -13.34 1.42
CA TYR A 82 -10.45 -13.40 2.76
C TYR A 82 -9.06 -14.03 2.81
N GLU A 83 -8.79 -15.06 1.99
CA GLU A 83 -7.49 -15.75 2.00
C GLU A 83 -6.40 -14.87 1.40
N ASP A 84 -6.69 -14.17 0.29
CA ASP A 84 -5.80 -13.17 -0.31
C ASP A 84 -5.41 -12.08 0.70
N TRP A 85 -6.37 -11.65 1.53
CA TRP A 85 -6.16 -10.64 2.56
C TRP A 85 -5.24 -11.12 3.67
N GLU A 86 -5.39 -12.36 4.15
CA GLU A 86 -4.55 -12.91 5.20
C GLU A 86 -3.07 -13.00 4.78
N HIS A 87 -2.80 -13.50 3.57
CA HIS A 87 -1.44 -13.54 3.02
C HIS A 87 -0.86 -12.15 2.82
N PHE A 88 -1.68 -11.21 2.35
CA PHE A 88 -1.26 -9.83 2.19
C PHE A 88 -0.97 -9.16 3.54
N GLU A 89 -1.82 -9.36 4.54
CA GLU A 89 -1.69 -8.79 5.88
C GLU A 89 -0.44 -9.33 6.56
N ASP A 90 -0.24 -10.66 6.56
CA ASP A 90 0.98 -11.27 7.10
C ASP A 90 2.23 -10.74 6.39
N PHE A 91 2.19 -10.66 5.05
CA PHE A 91 3.30 -10.08 4.29
C PHE A 91 3.54 -8.61 4.66
N ALA A 92 2.50 -7.79 4.73
CA ALA A 92 2.61 -6.36 5.03
C ALA A 92 3.15 -6.15 6.46
N VAL A 93 2.64 -6.86 7.45
CA VAL A 93 3.12 -6.81 8.83
C VAL A 93 4.59 -7.23 8.88
N ASN A 94 4.96 -8.36 8.28
CA ASN A 94 6.34 -8.84 8.24
C ASN A 94 7.28 -7.87 7.51
N LEU A 95 6.81 -7.27 6.42
CA LEU A 95 7.54 -6.25 5.66
C LEU A 95 7.82 -5.04 6.55
N MET A 96 6.79 -4.53 7.22
CA MET A 96 6.87 -3.34 8.08
C MET A 96 7.74 -3.57 9.32
N ILE A 97 7.73 -4.77 9.90
CA ILE A 97 8.60 -5.14 11.03
C ILE A 97 10.07 -5.09 10.62
N ARG A 98 10.40 -5.57 9.41
CA ARG A 98 11.77 -5.72 8.92
C ARG A 98 12.30 -4.46 8.23
N HIS A 99 11.42 -3.64 7.67
CA HIS A 99 11.80 -2.40 7.01
C HIS A 99 12.18 -1.31 8.02
N ASN A 100 13.19 -0.52 7.71
CA ASN A 100 13.49 0.69 8.46
C ASN A 100 12.50 1.80 8.07
N ILE A 101 11.31 1.76 8.68
CA ILE A 101 10.22 2.72 8.42
C ILE A 101 10.65 4.17 8.65
N ALA A 102 11.64 4.42 9.51
CA ALA A 102 12.17 5.77 9.71
C ALA A 102 12.83 6.35 8.45
N LEU A 103 13.20 5.55 7.45
CA LEU A 103 13.75 6.03 6.17
C LEU A 103 12.70 6.21 5.08
N LEU A 104 11.45 5.78 5.33
CA LEU A 104 10.40 5.78 4.33
C LEU A 104 9.94 7.21 4.02
N GLU A 105 10.05 7.62 2.75
CA GLU A 105 9.62 8.94 2.27
C GLU A 105 8.35 8.88 1.42
N SER A 106 8.12 7.74 0.76
CA SER A 106 6.95 7.51 -0.07
C SER A 106 6.35 6.14 0.23
N PHE A 107 5.05 6.12 0.47
CA PHE A 107 4.28 4.90 0.71
C PHE A 107 3.06 4.88 -0.19
N ARG A 108 2.91 3.78 -0.94
CA ARG A 108 1.72 3.48 -1.73
C ARG A 108 1.10 2.20 -1.21
N LEU A 109 -0.20 2.25 -0.94
CA LEU A 109 -1.01 1.12 -0.55
C LEU A 109 -2.13 0.95 -1.57
N GLN A 110 -2.24 -0.24 -2.16
CA GLN A 110 -3.36 -0.67 -2.98
C GLN A 110 -4.03 -1.88 -2.30
N ALA A 111 -5.14 -1.65 -1.60
CA ALA A 111 -5.84 -2.67 -0.83
C ALA A 111 -7.34 -2.41 -0.86
N ARG A 112 -8.17 -3.40 -1.23
CA ARG A 112 -9.63 -3.20 -1.40
C ARG A 112 -10.39 -3.00 -0.11
N ARG A 113 -9.92 -3.55 1.00
CA ARG A 113 -10.43 -3.32 2.35
C ARG A 113 -9.20 -3.22 3.24
N VAL A 114 -9.23 -2.38 4.27
CA VAL A 114 -8.16 -2.31 5.28
C VAL A 114 -8.83 -2.59 6.62
N HIS A 115 -9.08 -3.86 6.90
CA HIS A 115 -9.58 -4.26 8.21
C HIS A 115 -8.38 -4.70 9.05
N SER A 116 -7.94 -3.84 9.97
CA SER A 116 -6.93 -4.23 10.97
C SER A 116 -7.66 -4.95 12.09
N LYS A 117 -7.50 -6.28 12.21
CA LYS A 117 -8.10 -7.03 13.35
C LYS A 117 -7.46 -6.65 14.68
N ASP A 118 -6.22 -6.18 14.63
CA ASP A 118 -5.46 -5.78 15.80
C ASP A 118 -4.99 -4.33 15.64
N SER A 119 -5.18 -3.53 16.68
CA SER A 119 -4.56 -2.22 16.85
C SER A 119 -3.06 -2.42 17.06
N THR A 120 -2.37 -2.84 16.00
CA THR A 120 -0.92 -2.88 16.00
C THR A 120 -0.45 -1.44 16.07
N THR A 121 0.38 -1.17 17.06
CA THR A 121 0.90 0.16 17.36
C THR A 121 1.72 0.60 16.15
N PHE A 122 1.12 1.39 15.26
CA PHE A 122 1.80 1.87 14.07
C PHE A 122 3.05 2.63 14.52
N LYS A 123 4.19 2.29 13.91
CA LYS A 123 5.42 3.07 14.09
C LYS A 123 5.22 4.41 13.37
N GLU A 124 5.56 5.51 14.03
CA GLU A 124 5.51 6.85 13.43
C GLU A 124 6.35 6.92 12.15
N PHE A 125 5.71 7.34 11.06
CA PHE A 125 6.30 7.59 9.76
C PHE A 125 6.94 8.98 9.70
N ARG A 126 7.97 9.22 10.51
CA ARG A 126 8.57 10.55 10.70
C ARG A 126 9.12 11.20 9.44
N ASN A 127 9.54 10.41 8.46
CA ASN A 127 10.10 10.93 7.19
C ASN A 127 9.14 10.78 6.00
N LEU A 128 7.93 10.26 6.21
CA LEU A 128 6.98 10.05 5.13
C LEU A 128 6.43 11.39 4.66
N ARG A 129 6.70 11.70 3.38
CA ARG A 129 6.25 12.94 2.72
C ARG A 129 5.14 12.68 1.73
N ASN A 130 5.09 11.48 1.15
CA ASN A 130 4.13 11.12 0.12
C ASN A 130 3.36 9.86 0.51
N LEU A 131 2.05 9.98 0.65
CA LEU A 131 1.15 8.85 0.89
C LEU A 131 0.20 8.72 -0.30
N THR A 132 0.11 7.52 -0.86
CA THR A 132 -0.91 7.19 -1.86
C THR A 132 -1.75 6.01 -1.39
N LEU A 133 -3.06 6.22 -1.32
CA LEU A 133 -4.04 5.14 -1.18
C LEU A 133 -4.69 4.95 -2.56
N ASP A 134 -4.60 3.73 -3.10
CA ASP A 134 -5.09 3.37 -4.43
C ASP A 134 -6.13 2.27 -4.33
N LYS A 135 -7.33 2.49 -4.86
CA LYS A 135 -8.48 1.56 -4.78
C LYS A 135 -8.84 1.13 -3.35
N CYS A 136 -8.49 1.95 -2.35
CA CYS A 136 -8.82 1.68 -0.95
C CYS A 136 -10.28 1.95 -0.63
N ASP A 137 -10.89 1.07 0.17
CA ASP A 137 -12.19 1.30 0.79
C ASP A 137 -12.00 2.12 2.06
N LEU A 138 -12.48 3.35 2.03
CA LEU A 138 -12.46 4.34 3.11
C LEU A 138 -13.88 4.62 3.63
N SER A 139 -14.81 3.69 3.41
CA SER A 139 -16.20 3.77 3.90
C SER A 139 -16.34 3.48 5.40
N ASP A 140 -15.24 3.12 6.07
CA ASP A 140 -15.07 2.86 7.50
C ASP A 140 -15.00 4.16 8.33
N ASP A 141 -15.82 5.16 8.00
CA ASP A 141 -15.68 6.52 8.55
C ASP A 141 -14.24 7.06 8.42
N PHE A 142 -13.52 6.65 7.38
CA PHE A 142 -12.15 7.04 7.09
C PHE A 142 -11.15 6.67 8.20
N GLU A 143 -11.48 5.72 9.08
CA GLU A 143 -10.60 5.29 10.18
C GLU A 143 -9.20 4.92 9.65
N THR A 144 -9.15 4.15 8.57
CA THR A 144 -7.91 3.84 7.85
C THR A 144 -7.11 5.08 7.47
N LEU A 145 -7.76 6.09 6.88
CA LEU A 145 -7.09 7.32 6.46
C LEU A 145 -6.60 8.12 7.67
N VAL A 146 -7.41 8.21 8.72
CA VAL A 146 -7.08 8.91 9.97
C VAL A 146 -5.87 8.27 10.63
N LEU A 147 -5.79 6.93 10.70
CA LEU A 147 -4.64 6.21 11.22
C LEU A 147 -3.35 6.58 10.49
N PHE A 148 -3.35 6.63 9.16
CA PHE A 148 -2.17 7.05 8.41
C PHE A 148 -1.79 8.51 8.67
N LEU A 149 -2.77 9.40 8.75
CA LEU A 149 -2.52 10.82 9.01
C LEU A 149 -1.97 11.04 10.43
N LEU A 150 -2.51 10.38 11.45
CA LEU A 150 -1.99 10.45 12.82
C LEU A 150 -0.55 9.97 12.92
N ASN A 151 -0.18 8.93 12.17
CA ASN A 151 1.15 8.35 12.23
C ASN A 151 2.16 9.04 11.29
N SER A 152 1.78 10.07 10.54
CA SER A 152 2.63 10.69 9.49
C SER A 152 2.75 12.22 9.65
N PRO A 153 3.37 12.73 10.73
CA PRO A 153 3.33 14.16 11.07
C PRO A 153 3.99 15.08 10.02
N ASN A 154 4.92 14.55 9.23
CA ASN A 154 5.64 15.30 8.19
C ASN A 154 5.10 15.09 6.77
N LEU A 155 3.89 14.53 6.65
CA LEU A 155 3.27 14.28 5.35
C LEU A 155 3.07 15.60 4.59
N GLU A 156 3.53 15.63 3.34
CA GLU A 156 3.45 16.82 2.47
C GLU A 156 2.40 16.65 1.36
N LYS A 157 2.23 15.42 0.87
CA LYS A 157 1.30 15.06 -0.18
C LYS A 157 0.50 13.81 0.17
N LEU A 158 -0.81 13.93 0.14
CA LEU A 158 -1.76 12.82 0.17
C LEU A 158 -2.36 12.62 -1.22
N THR A 159 -2.39 11.38 -1.71
CA THR A 159 -3.07 11.02 -2.97
C THR A 159 -4.09 9.93 -2.70
N LEU A 160 -5.36 10.19 -3.04
CA LEU A 160 -6.44 9.21 -2.97
C LEU A 160 -6.86 8.89 -4.41
N ARG A 161 -6.55 7.68 -4.88
CA ARG A 161 -6.84 7.26 -6.25
C ARG A 161 -7.89 6.16 -6.23
N CYS A 162 -9.00 6.36 -6.95
CA CYS A 162 -10.07 5.36 -7.10
C CYS A 162 -10.57 4.78 -5.77
N CYS A 163 -10.43 5.51 -4.66
CA CYS A 163 -10.90 5.07 -3.36
C CYS A 163 -12.43 5.09 -3.31
N LYS A 164 -13.00 4.17 -2.54
CA LYS A 164 -14.43 4.15 -2.23
C LYS A 164 -14.69 4.88 -0.92
N PHE A 165 -15.80 5.60 -0.84
CA PHE A 165 -16.12 6.40 0.33
C PHE A 165 -17.53 6.12 0.89
N SER A 166 -18.34 5.26 0.24
CA SER A 166 -19.69 4.90 0.67
C SER A 166 -19.90 3.40 0.73
N ASN A 167 -20.66 3.01 1.75
CA ASN A 167 -21.33 1.74 1.86
C ASN A 167 -22.59 1.69 0.98
N ASP A 168 -22.54 2.16 -0.27
CA ASP A 168 -23.58 1.87 -1.25
C ASP A 168 -23.37 0.43 -1.73
N SER A 169 -23.64 -0.48 -0.80
CA SER A 169 -24.11 -1.81 -1.14
C SER A 169 -25.28 -1.60 -2.10
N LYS A 170 -25.07 -1.95 -3.38
CA LYS A 170 -26.16 -2.15 -4.33
C LYS A 170 -27.17 -3.05 -3.63
N LYS A 171 -28.24 -2.46 -3.08
CA LYS A 171 -29.29 -3.18 -2.37
C LYS A 171 -29.80 -4.25 -3.31
N LYS A 172 -29.41 -5.51 -3.08
CA LYS A 172 -30.22 -6.64 -3.55
C LYS A 172 -31.61 -6.42 -2.95
N LYS A 173 -32.58 -6.21 -3.84
CA LYS A 173 -33.97 -5.91 -3.55
C LYS A 173 -34.53 -7.06 -2.68
N GLY A 174 -34.62 -6.87 -1.36
CA GLY A 174 -35.26 -7.86 -0.49
C GLY A 174 -34.85 -8.00 0.98
N THR A 175 -34.06 -7.13 1.60
CA THR A 175 -33.77 -7.24 3.05
C THR A 175 -34.20 -6.01 3.86
N PRO A 176 -34.68 -6.18 5.12
CA PRO A 176 -35.23 -5.09 5.92
C PRO A 176 -34.17 -4.04 6.24
N LYS A 177 -34.54 -2.76 6.14
CA LYS A 177 -33.70 -1.60 6.50
C LYS A 177 -33.02 -1.80 7.86
N PRO A 178 -31.69 -1.69 7.97
CA PRO A 178 -31.10 -1.41 9.27
C PRO A 178 -31.58 -0.03 9.71
N LYS A 179 -31.97 0.07 10.98
CA LYS A 179 -32.37 1.33 11.61
C LYS A 179 -31.22 2.32 11.45
N LYS A 180 -31.55 3.55 11.05
CA LYS A 180 -30.64 4.70 11.05
C LYS A 180 -30.13 4.88 12.48
N THR A 181 -28.96 4.34 12.80
CA THR A 181 -28.19 4.75 13.96
C THR A 181 -27.54 6.07 13.57
N SER A 182 -28.20 7.14 14.01
CA SER A 182 -27.58 8.36 14.55
C SER A 182 -26.09 8.50 14.27
N SER A 183 -25.77 9.45 13.39
CA SER A 183 -24.65 10.39 13.51
C SER A 183 -23.69 10.08 14.68
N SER A 184 -22.70 9.23 14.44
CA SER A 184 -21.52 9.19 15.30
C SER A 184 -20.70 10.43 14.98
N GLN A 185 -20.69 11.36 15.93
CA GLN A 185 -19.78 12.48 15.99
C GLN A 185 -18.34 11.98 15.77
N CYS A 186 -17.77 12.23 14.61
CA CYS A 186 -16.32 12.31 14.49
C CYS A 186 -15.92 13.66 15.10
N HIS A 187 -15.48 13.62 16.35
CA HIS A 187 -14.79 14.72 17.01
C HIS A 187 -13.70 15.25 16.08
N SER A 188 -13.55 16.57 16.01
CA SER A 188 -12.43 17.30 15.38
C SER A 188 -11.19 16.42 15.23
N LEU A 189 -10.85 16.04 14.00
CA LEU A 189 -9.64 15.27 13.73
C LEU A 189 -8.44 16.16 14.05
N ASP A 190 -7.80 15.98 15.20
CA ASP A 190 -6.56 16.68 15.55
C ASP A 190 -5.41 16.06 14.75
N VAL A 191 -5.41 16.32 13.44
CA VAL A 191 -4.47 15.76 12.49
C VAL A 191 -3.13 16.47 12.66
N GLN A 192 -2.09 15.71 13.05
CA GLN A 192 -0.74 16.24 13.28
C GLN A 192 0.02 16.62 12.00
N CYS A 193 -0.54 16.38 10.81
CA CYS A 193 0.05 16.67 9.50
C CYS A 193 0.06 18.18 9.15
N VAL A 194 0.66 19.01 10.00
CA VAL A 194 0.73 20.47 9.80
C VAL A 194 1.47 20.87 8.51
N ASN A 195 2.26 19.96 7.95
CA ASN A 195 3.05 20.15 6.74
C ASN A 195 2.34 19.69 5.46
N LEU A 196 1.08 19.24 5.55
CA LEU A 196 0.34 18.75 4.38
C LEU A 196 -0.01 19.92 3.46
N LYS A 197 0.59 19.93 2.27
CA LYS A 197 0.48 21.00 1.27
C LYS A 197 -0.50 20.64 0.16
N LEU A 198 -0.65 19.35 -0.15
CA LEU A 198 -1.45 18.89 -1.28
C LEU A 198 -2.23 17.61 -0.94
N THR A 199 -3.54 17.66 -1.12
CA THR A 199 -4.39 16.48 -1.23
C THR A 199 -4.89 16.36 -2.65
N GLU A 200 -4.45 15.32 -3.36
CA GLU A 200 -4.87 15.01 -4.71
C GLU A 200 -5.87 13.85 -4.69
N ILE A 201 -7.09 14.07 -5.19
CA ILE A 201 -8.11 13.03 -5.30
C ILE A 201 -8.36 12.74 -6.77
N ILE A 202 -8.17 11.49 -7.16
CA ILE A 202 -8.34 10.98 -8.52
C ILE A 202 -9.52 10.01 -8.53
N TYR A 203 -10.61 10.34 -9.21
CA TYR A 203 -11.88 9.59 -9.15
C TYR A 203 -12.37 9.16 -10.54
N LYS A 204 -13.14 8.06 -10.63
CA LYS A 204 -13.60 7.45 -11.90
C LYS A 204 -15.06 7.73 -12.30
N ASP A 205 -15.82 8.49 -11.51
CA ASP A 205 -17.29 8.72 -11.52
C ASP A 205 -18.15 7.77 -10.63
N ASP A 206 -19.33 8.30 -10.27
CA ASP A 206 -20.40 7.89 -9.32
C ASP A 206 -20.36 8.40 -7.86
N ASP A 207 -19.21 8.86 -7.31
CA ASP A 207 -19.10 9.26 -5.89
C ASP A 207 -18.78 10.74 -5.62
N VAL A 208 -19.30 11.66 -6.45
CA VAL A 208 -19.07 13.13 -6.30
C VAL A 208 -19.54 13.64 -4.93
N ARG A 209 -20.57 13.04 -4.32
CA ARG A 209 -21.09 13.48 -3.02
C ARG A 209 -20.16 13.16 -1.85
N GLN A 210 -19.59 11.95 -1.83
CA GLN A 210 -18.66 11.56 -0.77
C GLN A 210 -17.30 12.22 -0.95
N LEU A 211 -16.92 12.53 -2.19
CA LEU A 211 -15.79 13.41 -2.49
C LEU A 211 -15.96 14.71 -1.72
N VAL A 212 -17.10 15.40 -1.87
CA VAL A 212 -17.44 16.65 -1.17
C VAL A 212 -17.42 16.47 0.36
N GLU A 213 -17.94 15.35 0.87
CA GLU A 213 -17.91 15.05 2.31
C GLU A 213 -16.49 14.88 2.87
N LEU A 214 -15.63 14.17 2.14
CA LEU A 214 -14.21 14.10 2.47
C LEU A 214 -13.57 15.50 2.43
N LEU A 215 -13.91 16.36 1.46
CA LEU A 215 -13.37 17.73 1.41
C LEU A 215 -13.74 18.53 2.65
N LEU A 216 -15.00 18.43 3.09
CA LEU A 216 -15.46 19.10 4.30
C LEU A 216 -14.75 18.56 5.54
N ARG A 217 -14.51 17.24 5.64
CA ARG A 217 -13.81 16.61 6.76
C ARG A 217 -12.31 16.96 6.83
N ILE A 218 -11.63 17.01 5.68
CA ILE A 218 -10.19 17.33 5.60
C ILE A 218 -9.95 18.83 5.74
N SER A 219 -10.77 19.68 5.14
CA SER A 219 -10.53 21.14 5.06
C SER A 219 -10.53 21.85 6.41
N GLY A 220 -11.35 21.39 7.37
CA GLY A 220 -11.42 21.99 8.71
C GLY A 220 -10.11 21.88 9.52
N ASN A 221 -9.29 20.86 9.25
CA ASN A 221 -8.11 20.54 10.06
C ASN A 221 -6.78 20.87 9.35
N LEU A 222 -6.83 21.30 8.09
CA LEU A 222 -5.66 21.42 7.22
C LEU A 222 -5.66 22.75 6.44
N PRO A 223 -5.47 23.88 7.13
CA PRO A 223 -5.69 25.21 6.57
C PRO A 223 -4.74 25.60 5.43
N ARG A 224 -3.58 24.94 5.31
CA ARG A 224 -2.57 25.17 4.26
C ARG A 224 -2.63 24.17 3.11
N ASN A 225 -3.58 23.24 3.16
CA ASN A 225 -3.65 22.15 2.20
C ASN A 225 -4.40 22.57 0.93
N HIS A 226 -3.72 22.49 -0.21
CA HIS A 226 -4.35 22.66 -1.51
C HIS A 226 -5.03 21.36 -1.93
N LEU A 227 -6.32 21.45 -2.17
CA LEU A 227 -7.07 20.33 -2.71
C LEU A 227 -7.04 20.34 -4.24
N LYS A 228 -6.66 19.21 -4.83
CA LYS A 228 -6.73 18.99 -6.27
C LYS A 228 -7.65 17.81 -6.59
N LEU A 229 -8.66 18.06 -7.40
CA LEU A 229 -9.56 17.03 -7.91
C LEU A 229 -9.18 16.72 -9.36
N ARG A 230 -9.03 15.44 -9.69
CA ARG A 230 -8.89 14.98 -11.08
C ARG A 230 -9.87 13.87 -11.35
N LYS A 231 -10.63 14.00 -12.43
CA LYS A 231 -11.34 12.87 -13.01
C LYS A 231 -10.31 11.99 -13.72
N MET A 232 -10.45 10.69 -13.57
CA MET A 232 -9.69 9.69 -14.31
C MET A 232 -10.37 9.50 -15.67
N ASP A 233 -9.60 9.66 -16.73
CA ASP A 233 -10.04 9.49 -18.12
C ASP A 233 -10.43 8.04 -18.44
#